data_AF-A0A150J5P6-F1
#
_entry.id   AF-A0A150J5P6-F1
#
_cell.length_a   1.000
_cell.length_b   1.000
_cell.length_c   1.000
_cell.angle_alpha   90.00
_cell.angle_beta   90.00
_cell.angle_gamma   90.00
#
_symmetry.space_group_name_H-M   'P 1'
#
loop_
_entity.id
_entity.type
_entity.pdbx_description
1 polymer ?
#
loop_
_entity_poly.entity_id
_entity_poly.type
_entity_poly.pdbx_seq_one_letter_code
_entity_poly.pdbx_strand_id
1 'polypeptide(L)'
;MGYNYHQYPLPGVFLFTLWTIFVGIFFGWLKIKSKSVLTAALGHGAINAYVGFGILFAQTDNQLLGVPFGIPGLLAFFILALVFLWNLKRTYPNDF
;
A
#
# COMPACT_ATOMS: atom_id res chain seq x y z
N MET A 1 -6.99 -8.13 -9.34
CA MET A 1 -6.28 -6.85 -9.45
C MET A 1 -4.79 -7.14 -9.61
N GLY A 2 -4.02 -6.29 -10.30
CA GLY A 2 -2.56 -6.43 -10.43
C GLY A 2 -2.04 -6.74 -11.84
N TYR A 3 -2.88 -7.29 -12.72
CA TYR A 3 -2.58 -7.45 -14.16
C TYR A 3 -3.36 -6.48 -15.05
N ASN A 4 -4.12 -5.57 -14.44
CA ASN A 4 -5.07 -4.68 -15.12
C ASN A 4 -4.38 -3.52 -15.89
N TYR A 5 -3.12 -3.71 -16.30
CA TYR A 5 -2.31 -2.73 -17.01
C TYR A 5 -2.20 -3.11 -18.49
N HIS A 6 -3.31 -2.99 -19.23
CA HIS A 6 -3.37 -3.30 -20.66
C HIS A 6 -2.31 -2.55 -21.49
N GLN A 7 -2.02 -1.29 -21.14
CA GLN A 7 -0.99 -0.49 -21.81
C GLN A 7 0.43 -0.88 -21.36
N TYR A 8 0.60 -1.37 -20.13
CA TYR A 8 1.91 -1.59 -19.49
C TYR A 8 1.93 -2.89 -18.65
N PRO A 9 1.84 -4.07 -19.28
CA PRO A 9 1.63 -5.33 -18.54
C PRO A 9 2.79 -5.69 -17.61
N LEU A 10 4.05 -5.56 -18.06
CA LEU A 10 5.21 -5.82 -17.20
C LEU A 10 5.45 -4.72 -16.15
N PRO A 11 5.58 -3.43 -16.54
CA PRO A 11 5.85 -2.37 -15.57
C PRO A 11 4.73 -2.21 -14.54
N GLY A 12 3.48 -2.40 -14.95
CA GLY A 12 2.32 -2.34 -14.08
C GLY A 12 2.32 -3.43 -13.00
N VAL A 13 2.64 -4.67 -13.35
CA VAL A 13 2.76 -5.76 -12.38
C VAL A 13 3.87 -5.48 -11.37
N PHE A 14 5.00 -4.93 -11.83
CA PHE A 14 6.10 -4.56 -10.93
C PHE A 14 5.69 -3.45 -9.96
N LEU A 15 5.04 -2.39 -10.45
CA LEU A 15 4.49 -1.31 -9.61
C LEU A 15 3.49 -1.85 -8.59
N PHE A 16 2.56 -2.69 -9.01
CA PHE A 16 1.58 -3.30 -8.11
C PHE A 16 2.26 -4.17 -7.04
N THR A 17 3.26 -4.95 -7.42
CA THR A 17 4.03 -5.78 -6.49
C THR A 17 4.72 -4.92 -5.43
N LEU A 18 5.44 -3.87 -5.83
CA LEU A 18 6.07 -2.94 -4.89
C LEU A 18 5.03 -2.27 -3.98
N TRP A 19 3.90 -1.84 -4.55
CA TRP A 19 2.81 -1.27 -3.77
C TRP A 19 2.31 -2.24 -2.69
N THR A 20 2.08 -3.51 -3.05
CA THR A 20 1.63 -4.52 -2.07
C THR A 20 2.65 -4.77 -0.96
N ILE A 21 3.95 -4.71 -1.24
CA ILE A 21 5.01 -4.81 -0.22
C ILE A 21 4.88 -3.66 0.79
N PHE A 22 4.71 -2.43 0.32
CA PHE A 22 4.58 -1.26 1.19
C PHE A 22 3.30 -1.27 2.02
N VAL A 23 2.18 -1.69 1.43
CA VAL A 23 0.93 -1.89 2.18
C VAL A 23 1.07 -3.03 3.21
N GLY A 24 1.79 -4.10 2.87
CA GLY A 24 2.09 -5.19 3.79
C GLY A 24 2.86 -4.73 5.03
N ILE A 25 3.83 -3.82 4.87
CA ILE A 25 4.55 -3.19 5.99
C ILE A 25 3.59 -2.43 6.91
N PHE A 26 2.65 -1.67 6.34
CA PHE A 26 1.63 -0.97 7.11
C PHE A 26 0.74 -1.92 7.93
N PHE A 27 0.28 -3.04 7.33
CA PHE A 27 -0.50 -4.03 8.08
C PHE A 27 0.31 -4.74 9.16
N GLY A 28 1.58 -5.05 8.88
CA GLY A 28 2.52 -5.57 9.87
C GLY A 28 2.66 -4.61 11.06
N TRP A 29 2.85 -3.33 10.79
CA TRP A 29 2.90 -2.26 11.80
C TRP A 29 1.61 -2.20 12.64
N LEU A 30 0.42 -2.20 12.00
CA LEU A 30 -0.86 -2.20 12.69
C LEU A 30 -1.02 -3.41 13.62
N LYS A 31 -0.73 -4.61 13.11
CA LYS A 31 -0.82 -5.85 13.90
C LYS A 31 0.09 -5.79 15.11
N ILE A 32 1.33 -5.35 14.91
CA ILE A 32 2.33 -5.23 15.96
C ILE A 32 1.87 -4.24 17.05
N LYS A 33 1.40 -3.05 16.66
CA LYS A 33 1.01 -2.00 17.60
C LYS A 33 -0.29 -2.31 18.35
N SER A 34 -1.28 -2.85 17.65
CA SER A 34 -2.58 -3.21 18.25
C SER A 34 -2.55 -4.55 19.01
N LYS A 35 -1.52 -5.37 18.79
CA LYS A 35 -1.44 -6.78 19.22
C LYS A 35 -2.64 -7.62 18.74
N SER A 36 -3.34 -7.17 17.68
CA SER A 36 -4.55 -7.80 17.16
C SER A 36 -4.51 -7.88 15.64
N VAL A 37 -4.98 -9.01 15.12
CA VAL A 37 -5.16 -9.20 13.66
C VAL A 37 -6.38 -8.44 13.14
N LEU A 38 -7.35 -8.13 14.00
CA LEU A 38 -8.58 -7.44 13.60
C LEU A 38 -8.30 -6.01 13.12
N THR A 39 -7.37 -5.30 13.76
CA THR A 39 -6.99 -3.95 13.33
C THR A 39 -6.38 -3.95 11.94
N ALA A 40 -5.52 -4.93 11.62
CA ALA A 40 -4.96 -5.09 10.29
C ALA A 40 -6.03 -5.48 9.25
N ALA A 41 -6.95 -6.37 9.61
CA ALA A 41 -8.05 -6.78 8.74
C ALA A 41 -9.01 -5.61 8.41
N LEU A 42 -9.35 -4.79 9.41
CA LEU A 42 -10.13 -3.57 9.21
C LEU A 42 -9.41 -2.56 8.32
N GLY A 43 -8.10 -2.36 8.54
CA GLY A 43 -7.28 -1.51 7.67
C GLY A 43 -7.25 -2.00 6.22
N HIS A 44 -7.18 -3.32 6.01
CA HIS A 44 -7.26 -3.90 4.67
C HIS A 44 -8.63 -3.68 4.04
N GLY A 45 -9.72 -3.93 4.77
CA GLY A 45 -11.07 -3.62 4.31
C GLY A 45 -11.24 -2.16 3.91
N ALA A 46 -10.71 -1.23 4.70
CA ALA A 46 -10.75 0.20 4.41
C ALA A 46 -10.00 0.57 3.12
N ILE A 47 -8.80 0.00 2.89
CA ILE A 47 -8.07 0.20 1.63
C ILE A 47 -8.87 -0.31 0.44
N ASN A 48 -9.48 -1.49 0.55
CA ASN A 48 -10.30 -2.05 -0.54
C ASN A 48 -11.53 -1.19 -0.86
N ALA A 49 -12.18 -0.62 0.16
CA ALA A 49 -13.27 0.34 -0.03
C ALA A 49 -12.78 1.63 -0.70
N TYR A 50 -11.60 2.13 -0.32
CA TYR A 50 -11.00 3.33 -0.89
C TYR A 50 -10.60 3.17 -2.36
N VAL A 51 -10.11 2.01 -2.79
CA VAL A 51 -9.65 1.76 -4.18
C VAL A 51 -10.71 2.16 -5.21
N GLY A 52 -12.00 1.94 -4.91
CA GLY A 52 -13.10 2.33 -5.80
C GLY A 52 -13.20 3.84 -6.05
N PHE A 53 -12.76 4.67 -5.11
CA PHE A 53 -12.78 6.13 -5.26
C PHE A 53 -11.78 6.62 -6.31
N GLY A 54 -10.63 5.95 -6.47
CA GLY A 54 -9.65 6.31 -7.50
C GLY A 54 -10.23 6.25 -8.92
N ILE A 55 -11.11 5.28 -9.17
CA ILE A 55 -11.80 5.09 -10.44
C ILE A 55 -12.82 6.22 -10.71
N LEU A 56 -13.44 6.76 -9.66
CA LEU A 56 -14.50 7.77 -9.78
C LEU A 56 -13.95 9.20 -9.84
N PHE A 57 -12.91 9.52 -9.07
CA PHE A 57 -12.48 10.90 -8.85
C PHE A 57 -11.12 11.25 -9.49
N ALA A 58 -10.31 10.26 -9.88
CA ALA A 58 -8.96 10.46 -10.36
C ALA A 58 -8.71 9.66 -11.66
N GLN A 59 -9.61 9.84 -12.64
CA GLN A 59 -9.50 9.21 -13.94
C GLN A 59 -8.28 9.73 -14.70
N THR A 60 -7.58 8.82 -15.37
CA THR A 60 -6.43 9.14 -16.20
C THR A 60 -6.29 8.12 -17.32
N ASP A 61 -5.82 8.57 -18.47
CA ASP A 61 -5.56 7.71 -19.63
C ASP A 61 -4.26 6.91 -19.47
N ASN A 62 -3.37 7.32 -18.56
CA ASN A 62 -2.11 6.64 -18.29
C ASN A 62 -2.23 5.76 -17.04
N GLN A 63 -2.25 4.44 -17.26
CA GLN A 63 -2.41 3.47 -16.18
C GLN A 63 -1.27 3.50 -15.13
N LEU A 64 -0.08 4.01 -15.46
CA LEU A 64 1.03 4.17 -14.51
C LEU A 64 0.85 5.35 -13.57
N LEU A 65 0.01 6.33 -13.93
CA LEU A 65 -0.29 7.49 -13.10
C LEU A 65 -1.61 7.33 -12.33
N GLY A 66 -2.41 6.31 -12.65
CA GLY A 66 -3.71 6.06 -12.03
C GLY A 66 -3.60 5.76 -10.53
N VAL A 67 -4.51 6.33 -9.74
CA VAL A 67 -4.61 6.07 -8.31
C VAL A 67 -5.55 4.88 -8.07
N PRO A 68 -5.24 3.95 -7.15
CA PRO A 68 -4.15 3.99 -6.17
C PRO A 68 -2.90 3.19 -6.52
N PHE A 69 -2.88 2.47 -7.65
CA PHE A 69 -1.82 1.50 -7.95
C PHE A 69 -0.68 2.02 -8.84
N GLY A 70 -0.76 3.27 -9.28
CA GLY A 70 0.28 3.95 -10.06
C GLY A 70 1.35 4.60 -9.19
N ILE A 71 2.27 5.31 -9.84
CA ILE A 71 3.41 6.01 -9.23
C ILE A 71 2.98 6.92 -8.06
N PRO A 72 1.89 7.72 -8.14
CA PRO A 72 1.50 8.57 -7.02
C PRO A 72 1.15 7.77 -5.75
N GLY A 73 0.36 6.70 -5.90
CA GLY A 73 -0.01 5.83 -4.79
C GLY A 73 1.17 5.02 -4.26
N LEU A 74 2.07 4.57 -5.15
CA LEU A 74 3.32 3.92 -4.77
C LEU A 74 4.19 4.83 -3.90
N LEU A 75 4.43 6.08 -4.33
CA LEU A 75 5.26 7.04 -3.58
C LEU A 75 4.65 7.37 -2.21
N ALA A 76 3.33 7.56 -2.15
CA ALA A 76 2.64 7.80 -0.89
C ALA A 76 2.83 6.64 0.10
N PHE A 77 2.59 5.40 -0.34
CA PHE A 77 2.79 4.23 0.51
C PHE A 77 4.26 3.91 0.81
N PHE A 78 5.19 4.26 -0.09
CA PHE A 78 6.62 4.15 0.17
C PHE A 78 7.04 5.04 1.34
N ILE A 79 6.63 6.31 1.33
CA ILE A 79 6.92 7.25 2.41
C ILE A 79 6.31 6.75 3.73
N LEU A 80 5.04 6.31 3.69
CA LEU A 80 4.38 5.74 4.87
C LEU A 80 5.09 4.49 5.39
N ALA A 81 5.53 3.59 4.52
CA ALA A 81 6.28 2.40 4.90
C ALA A 81 7.58 2.78 5.63
N LEU A 82 8.32 3.77 5.15
CA LEU A 82 9.52 4.29 5.86
C LEU A 82 9.16 4.83 7.25
N VAL A 83 8.07 5.59 7.36
CA VAL A 83 7.59 6.12 8.66
C VAL A 83 7.23 4.99 9.62
N PHE A 84 6.52 3.96 9.15
CA PHE A 84 6.11 2.82 9.97
C PHE A 84 7.30 1.96 10.41
N LEU A 85 8.26 1.71 9.51
CA LEU A 85 9.50 1.00 9.84
C LEU A 85 10.33 1.79 10.85
N TRP A 86 10.46 3.10 10.66
CA TRP A 86 11.16 3.97 11.61
C TRP A 86 10.48 3.96 12.97
N ASN A 87 9.15 4.00 13.00
CA ASN A 87 8.37 3.91 14.23
C ASN A 87 8.57 2.55 14.94
N LEU A 88 8.61 1.44 14.21
CA LEU A 88 8.91 0.11 14.78
C LEU A 88 10.31 0.07 15.36
N LYS A 89 11.32 0.50 14.60
CA LYS A 89 12.72 0.55 15.05
C LYS A 89 12.88 1.33 16.35
N ARG A 90 12.14 2.43 16.53
CA ARG A 90 12.20 3.23 17.76
C ARG A 90 11.47 2.61 18.94
N THR A 91 10.42 1.83 18.70
CA THR A 91 9.55 1.32 19.77
C THR A 91 9.88 -0.11 20.19
N TYR A 92 10.49 -0.91 19.31
CA TYR A 92 10.91 -2.27 19.64
C TYR A 92 12.25 -2.24 20.37
N PRO A 93 12.36 -2.87 21.55
CA PRO A 93 13.65 -3.01 22.23
C PRO A 93 14.63 -3.76 21.32
N ASN A 94 15.89 -3.33 21.30
CA ASN A 94 16.95 -3.89 20.45
C ASN A 94 17.51 -5.22 21.01
N ASP A 95 16.72 -5.90 21.83
CA ASP A 95 17.20 -7.01 22.65
C ASP A 95 16.76 -8.31 21.96
N PHE A 96 17.59 -8.79 21.05
CA PHE A 96 17.63 -10.17 20.59
C PHE A 96 18.93 -10.82 21.05
#